data_AF-A0A7S7QKT3-F1
#
_entry.id   AF-A0A7S7QKT3-F1
#
_cell.length_a   1.000
_cell.length_b   1.000
_cell.length_c   1.000
_cell.angle_alpha   90.00
_cell.angle_beta   90.00
_cell.angle_gamma   90.00
#
_symmetry.space_group_name_H-M   'P 1'
#
loop_
_entity.id
_entity.type
_entity.pdbx_description
1 polymer ?
#
loop_
_entity_poly.entity_id
_entity_poly.type
_entity_poly.pdbx_seq_one_letter_code
_entity_poly.pdbx_strand_id
1 'polypeptide(L)'
;MKRFALLGAIVALALVVWGWRVVPHSPLAGLRSEADTACRCHGCGCKGGAGWRGPFGQCVSHASLTKICGSPPGTRCTYEGAQPVCRRSGS
;
A
#
# COMPACT_ATOMS: atom_id res chain seq x y z
N MET A 1 19.30 -26.81 46.66
CA MET A 1 19.04 -25.36 46.54
C MET A 1 19.88 -24.67 45.45
N LYS A 2 21.19 -24.91 45.31
CA LYS A 2 22.06 -24.27 44.27
C LYS A 2 21.73 -24.60 42.80
N ARG A 3 21.15 -25.78 42.52
CA ARG A 3 20.84 -26.25 41.15
C ARG A 3 19.65 -25.51 40.50
N PHE A 4 18.70 -25.03 41.30
CA PHE A 4 17.53 -24.29 40.82
C PHE A 4 17.87 -22.85 40.38
N ALA A 5 18.81 -22.20 41.06
CA ALA A 5 19.29 -20.86 40.68
C ALA A 5 20.04 -20.88 39.34
N LEU A 6 20.79 -21.96 39.07
CA LEU A 6 21.57 -22.12 37.85
C LEU A 6 20.68 -22.39 36.63
N LEU A 7 19.62 -23.19 36.81
CA LEU A 7 18.60 -23.43 35.79
C LEU A 7 17.82 -22.15 35.44
N GLY A 8 17.45 -21.33 36.45
CA GLY A 8 16.77 -20.04 36.21
C GLY A 8 17.61 -19.05 35.41
N ALA A 9 18.92 -18.98 35.67
CA ALA A 9 19.83 -18.10 34.94
C ALA A 9 19.99 -18.50 33.46
N ILE A 10 20.03 -19.80 33.17
CA ILE A 10 20.13 -20.30 31.78
C ILE A 10 18.85 -19.98 30.99
N VAL A 11 17.67 -20.17 31.59
CA VAL A 11 16.39 -19.85 30.93
C VAL A 11 16.26 -18.34 30.68
N ALA A 12 16.66 -17.50 31.64
CA ALA A 12 16.65 -16.05 31.46
C ALA A 12 17.58 -15.59 30.32
N LEU A 13 18.79 -16.15 30.24
CA LEU A 13 19.73 -15.84 29.16
C LEU A 13 19.22 -16.32 27.79
N ALA A 14 18.59 -17.49 27.73
CA ALA A 14 18.02 -18.01 26.49
C ALA A 14 16.88 -17.12 25.96
N LEU A 15 16.00 -16.61 26.84
CA LEU A 15 14.90 -15.71 26.47
C LEU A 15 15.40 -14.34 25.96
N VAL A 16 16.46 -13.79 26.55
CA VAL A 16 17.07 -12.52 26.08
C VAL A 16 17.69 -12.70 24.69
N VAL A 17 18.40 -13.80 24.46
CA VAL A 17 19.00 -14.12 23.14
C VAL A 17 17.93 -14.37 22.08
N TRP A 18 16.83 -15.06 22.41
CA TRP A 18 15.72 -15.27 21.49
C TRP A 18 14.96 -13.96 21.18
N GLY A 19 14.78 -13.08 22.17
CA GLY A 19 14.14 -11.78 21.98
C GLY A 19 14.88 -10.85 21.01
N TRP A 20 16.22 -10.91 20.97
CA TRP A 20 17.03 -10.13 20.04
C TRP A 20 16.95 -10.60 18.57
N ARG A 21 16.38 -11.78 18.30
CA ARG A 21 16.11 -12.27 16.93
C ARG A 21 14.78 -11.76 16.34
N VAL A 22 14.01 -10.95 17.09
CA VAL A 22 12.66 -10.49 16.69
C VAL A 22 12.62 -8.99 16.34
N VAL A 23 13.74 -8.39 15.91
CA VAL A 23 13.72 -7.07 15.28
C VAL A 23 13.90 -7.24 13.76
N PRO A 24 12.83 -7.11 12.96
CA PRO A 24 12.96 -7.04 11.52
C PRO A 24 13.48 -5.65 11.15
N HIS A 25 14.80 -5.49 11.09
CA HIS A 25 15.43 -4.33 10.45
C HIS A 25 15.24 -4.46 8.92
N SER A 26 14.04 -4.16 8.44
CA SER A 26 13.78 -3.99 7.02
C SER A 26 13.55 -2.51 6.71
N PRO A 27 14.58 -1.66 6.55
CA PRO A 27 14.40 -0.31 6.06
C PRO A 27 14.32 -0.31 4.53
N LEU A 28 13.47 -1.15 3.94
CA LEU A 28 13.19 -1.15 2.50
C LEU A 28 11.71 -0.91 2.18
N ALA A 29 11.00 -0.26 3.10
CA ALA A 29 9.70 0.34 2.83
C ALA A 29 9.89 1.87 2.80
N GLY A 30 10.25 2.44 1.65
CA GLY A 30 10.46 3.90 1.63
C GLY A 30 10.78 4.62 0.33
N LEU A 31 11.17 3.95 -0.76
CA LEU A 31 11.21 4.63 -2.07
C LEU A 31 9.79 4.68 -2.67
N ARG A 32 8.84 5.28 -1.97
CA ARG A 32 7.67 5.84 -2.66
C ARG A 32 8.19 7.07 -3.36
N SER A 33 8.31 6.96 -4.68
CA SER A 33 8.86 7.98 -5.55
C SER A 33 8.10 9.30 -5.34
N GLU A 34 8.73 10.23 -4.63
CA GLU A 34 8.36 11.64 -4.56
C GLU A 34 8.75 12.40 -5.84
N ALA A 35 8.95 11.66 -6.94
CA ALA A 35 9.13 12.18 -8.30
C ALA A 35 7.80 12.48 -9.00
N ASP A 36 6.66 12.32 -8.31
CA ASP A 36 5.30 12.55 -8.85
C ASP A 36 4.86 14.02 -8.78
N THR A 37 5.68 14.94 -8.25
CA THR A 37 5.25 16.35 -8.10
C THR A 37 5.11 17.08 -9.45
N ALA A 38 5.62 16.52 -10.55
CA ALA A 38 5.54 17.12 -11.89
C ALA A 38 4.48 16.48 -12.82
N CYS A 39 3.78 15.43 -12.39
CA CYS A 39 2.82 14.72 -13.24
C CYS A 39 1.43 15.35 -13.14
N ARG A 40 0.83 15.72 -14.29
CA ARG A 40 -0.57 16.16 -14.33
C ARG A 40 -1.48 14.94 -14.38
N CYS A 41 -2.46 14.93 -13.50
CA CYS A 41 -3.37 13.80 -13.30
C CYS A 41 -4.80 14.28 -13.57
N HIS A 42 -5.36 13.88 -14.71
CA HIS A 42 -6.74 14.19 -15.08
C HIS A 42 -7.49 12.90 -15.38
N GLY A 43 -8.76 12.84 -14.98
CA GLY A 43 -9.60 11.64 -15.17
C GLY A 43 -9.44 10.59 -14.07
N CYS A 44 -10.33 9.60 -14.10
CA CYS A 44 -10.38 8.51 -13.15
C CYS A 44 -9.35 7.45 -13.50
N GLY A 45 -8.57 7.02 -12.50
CA GLY A 45 -7.50 6.04 -12.67
C GLY A 45 -6.09 6.64 -12.67
N CYS A 46 -5.93 7.94 -12.89
CA CYS A 46 -4.60 8.56 -13.05
C CYS A 46 -3.68 8.43 -11.83
N LYS A 47 -4.25 8.24 -10.62
CA LYS A 47 -3.51 7.97 -9.36
C LYS A 47 -3.42 6.47 -9.01
N GLY A 48 -3.64 5.57 -9.97
CA GLY A 48 -3.71 4.12 -9.73
C GLY A 48 -5.06 3.62 -9.18
N GLY A 49 -6.14 4.39 -9.37
CA GLY A 49 -7.50 4.02 -8.94
C GLY A 49 -8.17 2.97 -9.84
N ALA A 50 -9.48 2.74 -9.67
CA ALA A 50 -10.21 1.74 -10.47
C ALA A 50 -10.31 2.11 -11.95
N GLY A 51 -10.16 3.40 -12.27
CA GLY A 51 -10.30 3.89 -13.63
C GLY A 51 -11.74 4.17 -14.04
N TRP A 52 -12.72 4.07 -13.13
CA TRP A 52 -14.14 4.22 -13.45
C TRP A 52 -14.70 5.53 -12.91
N ARG A 53 -15.49 6.22 -13.75
CA ARG A 53 -16.32 7.35 -13.36
C ARG A 53 -17.74 6.87 -13.06
N GLY A 54 -18.21 7.21 -11.86
CA GLY A 54 -19.54 6.90 -11.38
C GLY A 54 -20.63 7.73 -12.05
N PRO A 55 -21.90 7.35 -11.85
CA PRO A 55 -23.04 8.03 -12.46
C PRO A 55 -23.21 9.49 -11.99
N PHE A 56 -22.68 9.84 -10.82
CA PHE A 56 -22.70 11.22 -10.31
C PHE A 56 -21.44 12.02 -10.67
N GLY A 57 -20.57 11.49 -11.54
CA GLY A 57 -19.41 12.20 -12.07
C GLY A 57 -18.12 12.06 -11.26
N GLN A 58 -18.14 11.51 -10.06
CA GLN A 58 -16.91 11.21 -9.28
C GLN A 58 -16.21 9.92 -9.72
N CYS A 59 -14.92 9.82 -9.43
CA CYS A 59 -14.18 8.59 -9.59
C CYS A 59 -14.54 7.55 -8.52
N VAL A 60 -14.70 6.31 -8.95
CA VAL A 60 -15.07 5.19 -8.10
C VAL A 60 -13.79 4.45 -7.65
N SER A 61 -13.73 4.08 -6.38
CA SER A 61 -12.66 3.27 -5.81
C SER A 61 -12.85 1.79 -6.16
N HIS A 62 -11.78 0.98 -6.07
CA HIS A 62 -11.87 -0.48 -6.29
C HIS A 62 -12.91 -1.11 -5.36
N ALA A 63 -12.93 -0.71 -4.09
CA ALA A 63 -13.84 -1.25 -3.08
C ALA A 63 -15.32 -0.92 -3.34
N SER A 64 -15.60 0.23 -3.96
CA SER A 64 -16.97 0.68 -4.23
C SER A 64 -17.44 0.37 -5.64
N LEU A 65 -16.58 -0.18 -6.50
CA LEU A 65 -16.86 -0.41 -7.91
C LEU A 65 -18.11 -1.26 -8.12
N THR A 66 -18.14 -2.47 -7.56
CA THR A 66 -19.30 -3.37 -7.70
C THR A 66 -20.57 -2.79 -7.07
N LYS A 67 -20.44 -2.05 -5.96
CA LYS A 67 -21.58 -1.44 -5.26
C LYS A 67 -22.21 -0.30 -6.06
N ILE A 68 -21.40 0.56 -6.67
CA ILE A 68 -21.85 1.75 -7.39
C ILE A 68 -22.17 1.39 -8.86
N CYS A 69 -21.25 0.71 -9.52
CA CYS A 69 -21.29 0.43 -10.96
C CYS A 69 -21.99 -0.89 -11.30
N GLY A 70 -22.11 -1.81 -10.33
CA GLY A 70 -22.62 -3.15 -10.58
C GLY A 70 -21.57 -4.09 -11.18
N SER A 71 -22.01 -5.29 -11.51
CA SER A 71 -21.23 -6.28 -12.28
C SER A 71 -22.09 -6.73 -13.47
N PRO A 72 -21.73 -6.38 -14.72
CA PRO A 72 -20.53 -5.66 -15.14
C PRO A 72 -20.59 -4.13 -14.89
N PRO A 73 -19.45 -3.49 -14.54
CA PRO A 73 -19.40 -2.08 -14.16
C PRO A 73 -19.71 -1.09 -15.30
N GLY A 74 -19.56 -1.52 -16.55
CA GLY A 74 -19.83 -0.70 -17.74
C GLY A 74 -21.30 -0.35 -17.98
N THR A 75 -22.22 -0.90 -17.19
CA THR A 75 -23.66 -0.61 -17.30
C THR A 75 -24.05 0.72 -16.66
N ARG A 76 -23.35 1.13 -15.60
CA ARG A 76 -23.65 2.35 -14.81
C ARG A 76 -22.49 3.33 -14.72
N CYS A 77 -21.28 2.87 -15.01
CA CYS A 77 -20.07 3.67 -14.92
C CYS A 77 -19.33 3.67 -16.25
N THR A 78 -18.57 4.75 -16.48
CA THR A 78 -17.72 4.88 -17.67
C THR A 78 -16.28 4.57 -17.28
N TYR A 79 -15.61 3.71 -18.05
CA TYR A 79 -14.19 3.46 -17.86
C TYR A 79 -13.37 4.55 -18.57
N GLU A 80 -12.50 5.22 -17.82
CA GLU A 80 -11.57 6.23 -18.34
C GLU A 80 -10.13 5.72 -18.37
N GLY A 81 -9.72 4.87 -17.43
CA GLY A 81 -8.38 4.29 -17.40
C GLY A 81 -7.25 5.32 -17.50
N ALA A 82 -7.47 6.53 -16.96
CA ALA A 82 -6.58 7.65 -17.22
C ALA A 82 -5.17 7.39 -16.66
N GLN A 83 -4.15 7.85 -17.37
CA GLN A 83 -2.75 7.73 -16.97
C GLN A 83 -2.19 9.12 -16.58
N PRO A 84 -1.26 9.19 -15.63
CA PRO A 84 -0.59 10.45 -15.29
C PRO A 84 0.26 10.91 -16.47
N VAL A 85 0.15 12.19 -16.84
CA VAL A 85 0.97 12.82 -17.87
C VAL A 85 2.16 13.46 -17.19
N CYS A 86 3.30 12.78 -17.22
CA CYS A 86 4.55 13.27 -16.67
C CYS A 86 5.39 13.92 -17.78
N ARG A 87 5.67 15.22 -17.69
CA ARG A 87 6.77 15.79 -18.48
C ARG A 87 8.06 15.21 -17.90
N ARG A 88 8.80 14.43 -18.69
CA ARG A 88 10.18 14.10 -18.33
C ARG A 88 10.98 15.40 -18.24
N SER A 89 11.28 15.83 -17.03
CA SER A 89 12.25 16.88 -16.76
C SER A 89 13.64 16.28 -16.92
N GLY A 90 14.13 16.28 -18.16
CA GLY A 90 15.49 15.87 -18.51
C GLY A 90 15.82 16.37 -19.91
N SER A 91 16.56 17.48 -19.97
CA SER A 91 17.21 18.01 -21.17
C SER A 91 18.70 18.04 -20.93
#